data_AF-J2NW71-F1
#
_entry.id   AF-J2NW71-F1
#
_cell.length_a   1.000
_cell.length_b   1.000
_cell.length_c   1.000
_cell.angle_alpha   90.00
_cell.angle_beta   90.00
_cell.angle_gamma   90.00
#
_symmetry.space_group_name_H-M   'P 1'
#
loop_
_entity.id
_entity.type
_entity.pdbx_description
1 polymer ?
#
loop_
_entity_poly.entity_id
_entity_poly.type
_entity_poly.pdbx_seq_one_letter_code
_entity_poly.pdbx_strand_id
1 'polypeptide(L)'
;MTVTNSSKAIGTTVDGGTLDLYDDAVAQDSTVKNGVMTVTNSAKAIRTRVNDGGVIVLGNGVEAIDTTIHQGGELNLRGNAALSGNNQLDGVVRFARVVDSFHTLTIDDPLSGNGHFVMNTDLASRQGDSLKLHGAVSGNHTLVVADSGADPVGAAQSLMLVDGNGGDGNFNLFGNTVDAGAYRFQLQQEGNDWYLASRGCTEFC
;
A
#
# COMPACT_ATOMS: atom_id res chain seq x y z
N MET A 1 11.49 -9.14 -20.07
CA MET A 1 11.40 -10.62 -19.91
C MET A 1 9.98 -10.95 -19.49
N THR A 2 9.42 -12.06 -19.97
CA THR A 2 8.07 -12.48 -19.57
C THR A 2 8.12 -13.92 -19.08
N VAL A 3 7.46 -14.20 -17.96
CA VAL A 3 7.33 -15.54 -17.35
C VAL A 3 5.86 -15.87 -17.26
N THR A 4 5.44 -17.01 -17.80
CA THR A 4 4.03 -17.42 -17.90
C THR A 4 3.85 -18.92 -17.66
N ASN A 5 2.61 -19.41 -17.61
CA ASN A 5 2.27 -20.84 -17.65
C ASN A 5 2.99 -21.68 -16.57
N SER A 6 2.92 -21.26 -15.31
CA SER A 6 3.58 -21.94 -14.18
C SER A 6 5.11 -22.01 -14.25
N SER A 7 5.72 -21.25 -15.16
CA SER A 7 7.19 -21.16 -15.27
C SER A 7 7.79 -20.44 -14.08
N LYS A 8 9.05 -20.77 -13.78
CA LYS A 8 9.79 -20.21 -12.66
C LYS A 8 11.04 -19.47 -13.11
N ALA A 9 11.18 -18.21 -12.68
CA ALA A 9 12.43 -17.45 -12.75
C ALA A 9 13.08 -17.40 -11.36
N ILE A 10 14.39 -17.60 -11.27
CA ILE A 10 15.13 -17.63 -10.00
C ILE A 10 16.36 -16.75 -10.11
N GLY A 11 16.65 -15.95 -9.07
CA GLY A 11 17.85 -15.14 -9.02
C GLY A 11 17.87 -14.04 -10.09
N THR A 12 16.70 -13.49 -10.41
CA THR A 12 16.57 -12.53 -11.51
C THR A 12 16.94 -11.13 -11.04
N THR A 13 17.84 -10.46 -11.77
CA THR A 13 18.10 -9.02 -11.57
C THR A 13 17.47 -8.25 -12.72
N VAL A 14 16.52 -7.37 -12.39
CA VAL A 14 15.99 -6.36 -13.30
C VAL A 14 16.77 -5.09 -13.03
N ASP A 15 17.67 -4.72 -13.94
CA ASP A 15 18.47 -3.48 -13.90
C ASP A 15 18.24 -2.69 -15.18
N GLY A 16 17.15 -1.92 -15.18
CA GLY A 16 16.52 -1.45 -16.42
C GLY A 16 15.58 -2.49 -17.04
N GLY A 17 14.70 -2.02 -17.92
CA GLY A 17 13.72 -2.86 -18.61
C GLY A 17 12.61 -3.41 -17.72
N THR A 18 11.93 -4.47 -18.19
CA THR A 18 10.77 -5.06 -17.52
C THR A 18 10.92 -6.57 -17.28
N LEU A 19 10.33 -7.06 -16.19
CA LEU A 19 10.03 -8.46 -15.93
C LEU A 19 8.53 -8.60 -15.67
N ASP A 20 7.82 -9.26 -16.56
CA ASP A 20 6.37 -9.44 -16.46
C ASP A 20 6.06 -10.89 -16.08
N LEU A 21 5.31 -11.08 -14.98
CA LEU A 21 4.83 -12.36 -14.49
C LEU A 21 3.31 -12.44 -14.71
N TYR A 22 2.87 -13.49 -15.40
CA TYR A 22 1.46 -13.76 -15.70
C TYR A 22 1.03 -15.15 -15.26
N ASP A 23 -0.27 -15.33 -15.09
CA ASP A 23 -0.93 -16.60 -14.73
C ASP A 23 -0.29 -17.19 -13.47
N ASP A 24 0.03 -18.47 -13.41
CA ASP A 24 0.64 -19.07 -12.20
C ASP A 24 2.18 -18.96 -12.17
N ALA A 25 2.77 -18.00 -12.90
CA ALA A 25 4.22 -17.82 -12.93
C ALA A 25 4.79 -17.45 -11.56
N VAL A 26 6.03 -17.88 -11.32
CA VAL A 26 6.73 -17.59 -10.06
C VAL A 26 8.09 -16.96 -10.34
N ALA A 27 8.36 -15.81 -9.73
CA ALA A 27 9.72 -15.29 -9.60
C ALA A 27 10.20 -15.44 -8.16
N GLN A 28 11.41 -16.00 -7.99
CA GLN A 28 12.05 -16.19 -6.70
C GLN A 28 13.39 -15.46 -6.66
N ASP A 29 13.69 -14.85 -5.52
CA ASP A 29 14.99 -14.22 -5.25
C ASP A 29 15.32 -13.13 -6.28
N SER A 30 14.32 -12.27 -6.53
CA SER A 30 14.43 -11.21 -7.53
C SER A 30 14.94 -9.91 -6.93
N THR A 31 15.84 -9.25 -7.64
CA THR A 31 16.29 -7.88 -7.32
C THR A 31 15.83 -6.95 -8.43
N VAL A 32 15.12 -5.88 -8.08
CA VAL A 32 14.65 -4.86 -9.02
C VAL A 32 15.34 -3.53 -8.69
N LYS A 33 16.03 -2.96 -9.67
CA LYS A 33 16.68 -1.64 -9.62
C LYS A 33 16.55 -0.97 -10.98
N ASN A 34 16.31 0.34 -11.04
CA ASN A 34 16.14 1.10 -12.29
C ASN A 34 15.15 0.52 -13.33
N GLY A 35 14.25 -0.38 -12.91
CA GLY A 35 13.44 -1.20 -13.80
C GLY A 35 12.16 -1.66 -13.13
N VAL A 36 11.34 -2.41 -13.85
CA VAL A 36 9.98 -2.72 -13.40
C VAL A 36 9.75 -4.23 -13.37
N MET A 37 9.25 -4.75 -12.26
CA MET A 37 8.65 -6.09 -12.19
C MET A 37 7.12 -5.94 -12.12
N THR A 38 6.40 -6.52 -13.07
CA THR A 38 4.92 -6.52 -13.08
C THR A 38 4.42 -7.91 -12.71
N VAL A 39 3.55 -8.02 -11.70
CA VAL A 39 2.97 -9.27 -11.23
C VAL A 39 1.45 -9.18 -11.36
N THR A 40 0.84 -10.11 -12.09
CA THR A 40 -0.61 -10.08 -12.39
C THR A 40 -1.23 -11.47 -12.35
N ASN A 41 -2.57 -11.54 -12.40
CA ASN A 41 -3.34 -12.79 -12.29
C ASN A 41 -2.94 -13.56 -11.01
N SER A 42 -2.69 -14.86 -11.14
CA SER A 42 -2.31 -15.75 -10.03
C SER A 42 -0.80 -15.77 -9.76
N ALA A 43 -0.02 -14.84 -10.34
CA ALA A 43 1.43 -14.95 -10.34
C ALA A 43 1.98 -14.57 -8.96
N LYS A 44 3.12 -15.16 -8.59
CA LYS A 44 3.76 -14.92 -7.30
C LYS A 44 5.16 -14.36 -7.47
N ALA A 45 5.42 -13.24 -6.78
CA ALA A 45 6.77 -12.75 -6.52
C ALA A 45 7.17 -13.14 -5.10
N ILE A 46 8.30 -13.83 -4.95
CA ILE A 46 8.75 -14.41 -3.68
C ILE A 46 10.17 -13.95 -3.42
N ARG A 47 10.42 -13.40 -2.21
CA ARG A 47 11.71 -12.83 -1.80
C ARG A 47 12.19 -11.80 -2.82
N THR A 48 11.40 -10.73 -2.96
CA THR A 48 11.69 -9.66 -3.92
C THR A 48 12.27 -8.46 -3.19
N ARG A 49 13.45 -8.03 -3.62
CA ARG A 49 14.11 -6.83 -3.14
C ARG A 49 13.99 -5.72 -4.20
N VAL A 50 13.28 -4.66 -3.86
CA VAL A 50 13.15 -3.47 -4.71
C VAL A 50 14.05 -2.38 -4.14
N ASN A 51 15.10 -2.05 -4.89
CA ASN A 51 16.07 -1.02 -4.53
C ASN A 51 15.74 0.30 -5.25
N ASP A 52 16.60 1.30 -5.04
CA ASP A 52 16.49 2.62 -5.68
C ASP A 52 16.25 2.54 -7.19
N GLY A 53 15.27 3.32 -7.66
CA GLY A 53 14.79 3.34 -9.05
C GLY A 53 14.04 2.09 -9.50
N GLY A 54 13.92 1.07 -8.64
CA GLY A 54 13.16 -0.15 -8.90
C GLY A 54 11.67 0.02 -8.58
N VAL A 55 10.83 -0.64 -9.36
CA VAL A 55 9.38 -0.67 -9.16
C VAL A 55 8.88 -2.11 -9.22
N ILE A 56 8.13 -2.55 -8.21
CA ILE A 56 7.25 -3.72 -8.34
C ILE A 56 5.81 -3.25 -8.51
N VAL A 57 5.09 -3.82 -9.47
CA VAL A 57 3.67 -3.54 -9.72
C VAL A 57 2.88 -4.79 -9.36
N LEU A 58 1.90 -4.66 -8.46
CA LEU A 58 0.99 -5.75 -8.10
C LEU A 58 -0.40 -5.48 -8.66
N GLY A 59 -0.91 -6.41 -9.46
CA GLY A 59 -2.26 -6.41 -9.99
C GLY A 59 -3.31 -6.83 -8.96
N ASN A 60 -4.59 -6.79 -9.37
CA ASN A 60 -5.70 -7.23 -8.53
C ASN A 60 -5.64 -8.73 -8.23
N GLY A 61 -5.80 -9.09 -6.96
CA GLY A 61 -5.77 -10.47 -6.45
C GLY A 61 -4.37 -11.06 -6.25
N VAL A 62 -3.31 -10.30 -6.50
CA VAL A 62 -1.92 -10.79 -6.40
C VAL A 62 -1.48 -10.91 -4.94
N GLU A 63 -0.72 -11.97 -4.64
CA GLU A 63 0.01 -12.13 -3.39
C GLU A 63 1.52 -12.11 -3.66
N ALA A 64 2.24 -11.22 -2.98
CA ALA A 64 3.71 -11.22 -2.96
C ALA A 64 4.22 -11.65 -1.57
N ILE A 65 5.28 -12.45 -1.56
CA ILE A 65 5.79 -13.11 -0.34
C ILE A 65 7.20 -12.60 -0.06
N ASP A 66 7.49 -12.23 1.20
CA ASP A 66 8.79 -11.72 1.64
C ASP A 66 9.27 -10.54 0.78
N THR A 67 8.49 -9.45 0.75
CA THR A 67 8.81 -8.28 -0.05
C THR A 67 9.59 -7.26 0.76
N THR A 68 10.74 -6.84 0.24
CA THR A 68 11.53 -5.73 0.81
C THR A 68 11.56 -4.57 -0.18
N ILE A 69 11.01 -3.43 0.24
CA ILE A 69 11.07 -2.17 -0.52
C ILE A 69 12.05 -1.24 0.19
N HIS A 70 13.22 -1.00 -0.39
CA HIS A 70 14.18 -0.05 0.17
C HIS A 70 13.81 1.39 -0.15
N GLN A 71 14.47 2.31 0.56
CA GLN A 71 14.47 3.72 0.18
C GLN A 71 14.82 3.88 -1.31
N GLY A 72 14.02 4.69 -2.01
CA GLY A 72 14.10 4.89 -3.46
C GLY A 72 13.39 3.83 -4.32
N GLY A 73 12.98 2.71 -3.73
CA GLY A 73 12.15 1.69 -4.38
C GLY A 73 10.65 1.97 -4.22
N GLU A 74 9.85 1.49 -5.17
CA GLU A 74 8.39 1.61 -5.12
C GLU A 74 7.66 0.26 -5.28
N LEU A 75 6.58 0.10 -4.51
CA LEU A 75 5.50 -0.85 -4.78
C LEU A 75 4.30 -0.08 -5.32
N ASN A 76 3.90 -0.37 -6.55
CA ASN A 76 2.73 0.21 -7.20
C ASN A 76 1.58 -0.79 -7.19
N LEU A 77 0.54 -0.47 -6.43
CA LEU A 77 -0.65 -1.28 -6.28
C LEU A 77 -1.69 -0.88 -7.33
N ARG A 78 -2.06 -1.80 -8.23
CA ARG A 78 -3.01 -1.58 -9.35
C ARG A 78 -4.38 -2.25 -9.13
N GLY A 79 -4.58 -2.82 -7.96
CA GLY A 79 -5.73 -3.64 -7.59
C GLY A 79 -5.62 -4.03 -6.12
N ASN A 80 -6.60 -4.73 -5.57
CA ASN A 80 -6.42 -5.30 -4.22
C ASN A 80 -5.28 -6.32 -4.26
N ALA A 81 -4.37 -6.28 -3.29
CA ALA A 81 -3.28 -7.26 -3.22
C ALA A 81 -2.96 -7.62 -1.77
N ALA A 82 -2.19 -8.69 -1.61
CA ALA A 82 -1.70 -9.16 -0.32
C ALA A 82 -0.17 -9.23 -0.29
N LEU A 83 0.40 -8.92 0.88
CA LEU A 83 1.77 -9.22 1.24
C LEU A 83 1.76 -10.23 2.40
N SER A 84 2.58 -11.27 2.30
CA SER A 84 2.78 -12.25 3.37
C SER A 84 4.28 -12.49 3.60
N GLY A 85 4.62 -13.16 4.70
CA GLY A 85 5.99 -13.36 5.15
C GLY A 85 6.63 -12.11 5.77
N ASN A 86 7.96 -12.06 5.75
CA ASN A 86 8.72 -11.02 6.43
C ASN A 86 8.86 -9.77 5.53
N ASN A 87 7.87 -8.89 5.59
CA ASN A 87 7.83 -7.67 4.78
C ASN A 87 8.52 -6.50 5.49
N GLN A 88 9.36 -5.78 4.75
CA GLN A 88 10.02 -4.56 5.22
C GLN A 88 9.85 -3.47 4.16
N LEU A 89 9.15 -2.40 4.52
CA LEU A 89 8.77 -1.32 3.62
C LEU A 89 9.40 -0.01 4.12
N ASP A 90 10.51 0.39 3.49
CA ASP A 90 11.21 1.67 3.74
C ASP A 90 11.08 2.65 2.56
N GLY A 91 10.54 2.21 1.42
CA GLY A 91 10.29 3.04 0.25
C GLY A 91 8.84 3.51 0.15
N VAL A 92 8.34 3.62 -1.08
CA VAL A 92 6.99 4.10 -1.37
C VAL A 92 6.08 2.92 -1.70
N VAL A 93 4.90 2.90 -1.10
CA VAL A 93 3.77 2.09 -1.53
C VAL A 93 2.73 3.02 -2.11
N ARG A 94 2.38 2.87 -3.38
CA ARG A 94 1.48 3.78 -4.10
C ARG A 94 0.26 3.04 -4.59
N PHE A 95 -0.90 3.47 -4.12
CA PHE A 95 -2.18 3.02 -4.60
C PHE A 95 -2.51 3.75 -5.90
N ALA A 96 -2.88 2.98 -6.94
CA ALA A 96 -3.23 3.55 -8.22
C ALA A 96 -4.50 4.41 -8.11
N ARG A 97 -4.41 5.66 -8.56
CA ARG A 97 -5.57 6.54 -8.65
C ARG A 97 -6.48 6.09 -9.79
N VAL A 98 -7.66 5.61 -9.44
CA VAL A 98 -8.76 5.30 -10.36
C VAL A 98 -9.99 6.06 -9.85
N VAL A 99 -10.73 6.71 -10.74
CA VAL A 99 -11.94 7.45 -10.35
C VAL A 99 -12.97 6.47 -9.78
N ASP A 100 -13.55 6.80 -8.62
CA ASP A 100 -14.56 6.01 -7.91
C ASP A 100 -14.15 4.55 -7.64
N SER A 101 -12.85 4.29 -7.53
CA SER A 101 -12.31 2.95 -7.25
C SER A 101 -11.09 3.07 -6.33
N PHE A 102 -11.15 2.27 -5.27
CA PHE A 102 -10.16 2.24 -4.21
C PHE A 102 -9.70 0.82 -3.97
N HIS A 103 -8.49 0.68 -3.44
CA HIS A 103 -7.85 -0.61 -3.25
C HIS A 103 -7.47 -0.84 -1.79
N THR A 104 -7.43 -2.12 -1.42
CA THR A 104 -6.91 -2.57 -0.14
C THR A 104 -5.60 -3.31 -0.36
N LEU A 105 -4.57 -2.94 0.41
CA LEU A 105 -3.38 -3.76 0.60
C LEU A 105 -3.52 -4.50 1.93
N THR A 106 -3.63 -5.82 1.86
CA THR A 106 -3.60 -6.68 3.04
C THR A 106 -2.16 -7.07 3.33
N ILE A 107 -1.73 -7.01 4.58
CA ILE A 107 -0.43 -7.51 5.04
C ILE A 107 -0.69 -8.53 6.14
N ASP A 108 -0.51 -9.80 5.81
CA ASP A 108 -0.91 -10.92 6.67
C ASP A 108 0.05 -11.16 7.85
N ASP A 109 1.30 -10.74 7.68
CA ASP A 109 2.40 -10.93 8.62
C ASP A 109 2.91 -9.55 9.13
N PRO A 110 3.85 -9.51 10.11
CA PRO A 110 4.31 -8.25 10.68
C PRO A 110 4.81 -7.24 9.64
N LEU A 111 4.40 -5.98 9.81
CA LEU A 111 4.88 -4.85 9.03
C LEU A 111 6.04 -4.16 9.76
N SER A 112 7.13 -3.91 9.05
CA SER A 112 8.30 -3.18 9.55
C SER A 112 8.81 -2.15 8.54
N GLY A 113 9.62 -1.21 9.02
CA GLY A 113 10.28 -0.18 8.21
C GLY A 113 9.73 1.22 8.43
N ASN A 114 9.94 2.11 7.46
CA ASN A 114 9.51 3.52 7.52
C ASN A 114 8.82 3.98 6.23
N GLY A 115 7.95 3.13 5.69
CA GLY A 115 7.34 3.32 4.37
C GLY A 115 6.39 4.51 4.27
N HIS A 116 6.28 5.04 3.05
CA HIS A 116 5.32 6.06 2.65
C HIS A 116 4.19 5.45 1.84
N PHE A 117 2.96 5.50 2.36
CA PHE A 117 1.77 4.97 1.72
C PHE A 117 1.01 6.11 1.04
N VAL A 118 1.10 6.17 -0.29
CA VAL A 118 0.38 7.16 -1.12
C VAL A 118 -1.00 6.63 -1.44
N MET A 119 -2.03 7.26 -0.87
CA MET A 119 -3.40 6.79 -0.82
C MET A 119 -4.36 7.84 -1.40
N ASN A 120 -5.47 7.39 -1.95
CA ASN A 120 -6.53 8.23 -2.49
C ASN A 120 -7.78 8.08 -1.63
N THR A 121 -8.51 9.17 -1.44
CA THR A 121 -9.80 9.17 -0.74
C THR A 121 -10.86 9.91 -1.54
N ASP A 122 -12.11 9.58 -1.25
CA ASP A 122 -13.26 10.42 -1.49
C ASP A 122 -14.03 10.51 -0.17
N LEU A 123 -13.64 11.48 0.66
CA LEU A 123 -14.24 11.70 1.97
C LEU A 123 -15.73 12.05 1.86
N ALA A 124 -16.16 12.64 0.74
CA ALA A 124 -17.57 12.94 0.52
C ALA A 124 -18.46 11.69 0.43
N SER A 125 -17.95 10.59 -0.13
CA SER A 125 -18.64 9.30 -0.16
C SER A 125 -18.14 8.31 0.90
N ARG A 126 -17.19 8.72 1.76
CA ARG A 126 -16.53 7.90 2.79
C ARG A 126 -15.91 6.63 2.21
N GLN A 127 -15.20 6.81 1.10
CA GLN A 127 -14.45 5.74 0.45
C GLN A 127 -12.98 6.15 0.33
N GLY A 128 -12.10 5.17 0.30
CA GLY A 128 -10.67 5.41 0.22
C GLY A 128 -9.89 4.12 0.09
N ASP A 129 -8.65 4.28 -0.36
CA ASP A 129 -7.66 3.22 -0.26
C ASP A 129 -7.48 2.83 1.22
N SER A 130 -7.13 1.58 1.49
CA SER A 130 -6.93 1.10 2.86
C SER A 130 -5.77 0.12 3.01
N LEU A 131 -5.18 0.14 4.20
CA LEU A 131 -4.25 -0.87 4.69
C LEU A 131 -4.99 -1.77 5.66
N LYS A 132 -4.84 -3.08 5.48
CA LYS A 132 -5.36 -4.07 6.42
C LYS A 132 -4.23 -4.93 6.94
N LEU A 133 -3.98 -4.88 8.24
CA LEU A 133 -2.83 -5.54 8.87
C LEU A 133 -3.34 -6.67 9.76
N HIS A 134 -2.84 -7.88 9.55
CA HIS A 134 -3.08 -9.01 10.45
C HIS A 134 -1.87 -9.31 11.34
N GLY A 135 -0.69 -8.76 11.03
CA GLY A 135 0.51 -8.83 11.87
C GLY A 135 0.72 -7.57 12.72
N ALA A 136 1.63 -7.66 13.69
CA ALA A 136 2.06 -6.52 14.49
C ALA A 136 2.77 -5.47 13.63
N VAL A 137 2.54 -4.19 13.94
CA VAL A 137 3.16 -3.04 13.29
C VAL A 137 4.38 -2.59 14.07
N SER A 138 5.47 -2.28 13.36
CA SER A 138 6.69 -1.72 13.93
C SER A 138 7.28 -0.65 13.01
N GLY A 139 8.00 0.32 13.60
CA GLY A 139 8.59 1.43 12.84
C GLY A 139 7.64 2.62 12.66
N ASN A 140 8.06 3.60 11.88
CA ASN A 140 7.33 4.86 11.70
C ASN A 140 6.94 5.06 10.24
N HIS A 141 5.66 4.84 9.95
CA HIS A 141 5.11 4.95 8.62
C HIS A 141 4.46 6.32 8.39
N THR A 142 4.35 6.71 7.12
CA THR A 142 3.70 7.96 6.71
C THR A 142 2.60 7.69 5.70
N LEU A 143 1.39 8.17 5.97
CA LEU A 143 0.29 8.23 5.02
C LEU A 143 0.37 9.55 4.24
N VAL A 144 0.36 9.46 2.92
CA VAL A 144 0.32 10.60 1.99
C VAL A 144 -1.00 10.51 1.25
N VAL A 145 -1.97 11.35 1.64
CA VAL A 145 -3.36 11.16 1.21
C VAL A 145 -3.79 12.28 0.27
N ALA A 146 -4.43 11.91 -0.85
CA ALA A 146 -5.03 12.83 -1.81
C ALA A 146 -6.54 12.57 -1.95
N ASP A 147 -7.35 13.55 -1.57
CA ASP A 147 -8.80 13.46 -1.63
C ASP A 147 -9.38 13.80 -3.03
N SER A 148 -10.67 13.51 -3.25
CA SER A 148 -11.44 13.88 -4.43
C SER A 148 -11.65 15.39 -4.53
N GLY A 149 -11.66 16.09 -3.38
CA GLY A 149 -11.95 17.52 -3.26
C GLY A 149 -13.45 17.82 -3.21
N ALA A 150 -14.32 16.81 -3.22
CA ALA A 150 -15.75 16.99 -3.09
C ALA A 150 -16.14 17.41 -1.66
N ASP A 151 -17.13 18.29 -1.55
CA ASP A 151 -17.66 18.69 -0.24
C ASP A 151 -18.37 17.50 0.42
N PRO A 152 -17.97 17.10 1.63
CA PRO A 152 -18.63 16.02 2.30
C PRO A 152 -20.04 16.37 2.82
N VAL A 153 -20.95 15.39 2.77
CA VAL A 153 -22.35 15.57 3.18
C VAL A 153 -22.60 14.92 4.56
N GLY A 154 -23.19 15.69 5.49
CA GLY A 154 -23.58 15.21 6.83
C GLY A 154 -22.68 15.73 7.97
N ALA A 155 -23.12 15.52 9.21
CA ALA A 155 -22.36 15.91 10.40
C ALA A 155 -21.40 14.79 10.81
N ALA A 156 -20.15 15.16 11.11
CA ALA A 156 -19.07 14.31 11.60
C ALA A 156 -18.77 13.07 10.75
N GLN A 157 -17.62 13.11 10.07
CA GLN A 157 -17.21 12.04 9.19
C GLN A 157 -15.85 11.51 9.60
N SER A 158 -15.76 10.18 9.59
CA SER A 158 -14.52 9.43 9.69
C SER A 158 -14.39 8.48 8.49
N LEU A 159 -13.15 8.22 8.11
CA LEU A 159 -12.79 7.21 7.11
C LEU A 159 -11.57 6.45 7.63
N MET A 160 -11.72 5.15 7.83
CA MET A 160 -10.60 4.29 8.22
C MET A 160 -9.62 4.16 7.05
N LEU A 161 -8.35 4.44 7.29
CA LEU A 161 -7.26 4.22 6.34
C LEU A 161 -6.42 3.00 6.71
N VAL A 162 -6.32 2.70 8.00
CA VAL A 162 -5.54 1.57 8.50
C VAL A 162 -6.40 0.79 9.50
N ASP A 163 -6.73 -0.44 9.13
CA ASP A 163 -7.23 -1.51 10.01
C ASP A 163 -5.99 -2.22 10.56
N GLY A 164 -5.63 -1.92 11.81
CA GLY A 164 -4.35 -2.31 12.39
C GLY A 164 -4.48 -3.42 13.44
N ASN A 165 -3.41 -4.19 13.66
CA ASN A 165 -3.39 -5.29 14.63
C ASN A 165 -2.44 -5.05 15.83
N GLY A 166 -2.22 -3.78 16.17
CA GLY A 166 -1.38 -3.35 17.29
C GLY A 166 0.12 -3.49 17.03
N GLY A 167 0.92 -3.38 18.09
CA GLY A 167 2.40 -3.32 18.02
C GLY A 167 2.94 -1.94 18.43
N ASP A 168 4.25 -1.78 18.30
CA ASP A 168 4.97 -0.57 18.74
C ASP A 168 5.15 0.46 17.59
N GLY A 169 4.60 0.18 16.41
CA GLY A 169 4.67 1.05 15.24
C GLY A 169 3.62 2.16 15.24
N ASN A 170 3.82 3.15 14.36
CA ASN A 170 2.93 4.30 14.23
C ASN A 170 2.74 4.73 12.77
N PHE A 171 1.58 5.34 12.48
CA PHE A 171 1.28 6.02 11.22
C PHE A 171 1.10 7.53 11.43
N ASN A 172 1.81 8.32 10.64
CA ASN A 172 1.70 9.78 10.62
C ASN A 172 1.06 10.26 9.32
N LEU A 173 0.34 11.38 9.35
CA LEU A 173 -0.20 11.99 8.15
C LEU A 173 0.75 13.06 7.62
N PHE A 174 1.19 12.90 6.37
CA PHE A 174 1.98 13.93 5.69
C PHE A 174 1.17 15.23 5.58
N GLY A 175 1.76 16.35 6.01
CA GLY A 175 1.09 17.66 6.02
C GLY A 175 0.08 17.86 7.16
N ASN A 176 -0.08 16.89 8.07
CA ASN A 176 -0.96 16.90 9.26
C ASN A 176 -2.47 16.95 8.99
N THR A 177 -2.89 17.37 7.80
CA THR A 177 -4.30 17.56 7.44
C THR A 177 -4.56 17.20 5.99
N VAL A 178 -5.76 16.70 5.69
CA VAL A 178 -6.30 16.54 4.34
C VAL A 178 -7.49 17.48 4.20
N ASP A 179 -7.52 18.25 3.11
CA ASP A 179 -8.65 19.12 2.80
C ASP A 179 -9.59 18.40 1.82
N ALA A 180 -10.88 18.35 2.15
CA ALA A 180 -11.97 17.81 1.34
C ALA A 180 -13.04 18.90 1.17
N GLY A 181 -13.02 19.57 0.03
CA GLY A 181 -13.82 20.79 -0.19
C GLY A 181 -13.49 21.87 0.85
N ALA A 182 -14.52 22.37 1.53
CA ALA A 182 -14.37 23.35 2.62
C ALA A 182 -13.93 22.75 3.98
N TYR A 183 -13.80 21.42 4.07
CA TYR A 183 -13.60 20.71 5.33
C TYR A 183 -12.15 20.21 5.46
N ARG A 184 -11.71 20.10 6.71
CA ARG A 184 -10.36 19.67 7.06
C ARG A 184 -10.38 18.46 7.98
N PHE A 185 -9.67 17.42 7.58
CA PHE A 185 -9.54 16.15 8.28
C PHE A 185 -8.14 16.00 8.86
N GLN A 186 -8.04 15.31 9.99
CA GLN A 186 -6.78 14.95 10.62
C GLN A 186 -6.74 13.44 10.84
N LEU A 187 -5.55 12.88 10.92
CA LEU A 187 -5.38 11.48 11.30
C LEU A 187 -5.57 11.33 12.80
N GLN A 188 -6.43 10.40 13.20
CA GLN A 188 -6.74 10.08 14.58
C GLN A 188 -6.58 8.57 14.76
N GLN A 189 -5.97 8.16 15.87
CA GLN A 189 -5.83 6.75 16.22
C GLN A 189 -6.93 6.36 17.22
N GLU A 190 -7.67 5.30 16.92
CA GLU A 190 -8.68 4.71 17.80
C GLU A 190 -8.36 3.23 18.01
N GLY A 191 -7.93 2.88 19.23
CA GLY A 191 -7.38 1.54 19.48
C GLY A 191 -6.15 1.27 18.59
N ASN A 192 -6.27 0.26 17.73
CA ASN A 192 -5.21 -0.13 16.80
C ASN A 192 -5.43 0.41 15.38
N ASP A 193 -6.45 1.24 15.16
CA ASP A 193 -6.87 1.69 13.85
C ASP A 193 -6.59 3.18 13.66
N TRP A 194 -6.42 3.60 12.40
CA TRP A 194 -6.23 5.01 12.05
C TRP A 194 -7.30 5.51 11.08
N TYR A 195 -7.91 6.62 11.46
CA TYR A 195 -9.00 7.25 10.73
C TYR A 195 -8.62 8.67 10.30
N LEU A 196 -9.01 9.07 9.10
CA LEU A 196 -9.19 10.49 8.80
C LEU A 196 -10.52 10.94 9.38
N ALA A 197 -10.49 11.90 10.29
CA ALA A 197 -11.69 12.43 10.92
C ALA A 197 -11.66 13.97 11.01
N SER A 198 -12.83 14.58 10.78
CA SER A 198 -13.01 16.03 10.91
C SER A 198 -12.95 16.46 12.38
N ARG A 199 -12.45 17.68 12.65
CA ARG A 199 -12.46 18.25 14.01
C ARG A 199 -13.90 18.43 14.49
N GLY A 200 -14.31 17.66 15.48
CA GLY A 200 -15.68 17.62 16.02
C GLY A 200 -16.22 16.21 16.25
N CYS A 201 -15.56 15.18 15.69
CA CYS A 201 -15.83 13.78 15.98
C CYS A 201 -14.95 13.33 17.15
N THR A 202 -15.51 13.26 18.36
CA THR A 202 -14.92 12.55 19.50
C THR A 202 -15.98 11.55 19.96
N GLU A 203 -15.76 10.27 19.66
CA GLU A 203 -16.67 9.13 19.87
C GLU A 203 -17.86 9.02 18.90
N PHE A 204 -17.93 7.87 18.21
CA PHE A 204 -19.05 7.35 17.39
C PHE A 204 -19.83 8.41 16.59
N CYS A 205 -19.37 8.72 15.38
CA CYS A 205 -20.18 9.37 14.35
C CYS A 205 -20.36 8.43 13.15
#